data_AF-A0A5E5BIZ3-F1
#
_entry.id   AF-A0A5E5BIZ3-F1
#
_cell.length_a   1.000
_cell.length_b   1.000
_cell.length_c   1.000
_cell.angle_alpha   90.00
_cell.angle_beta   90.00
_cell.angle_gamma   90.00
#
_symmetry.space_group_name_H-M   'P 1'
#
loop_
_entity.id
_entity.type
_entity.pdbx_description
1 polymer ?
#
loop_
_entity_poly.entity_id
_entity_poly.type
_entity_poly.pdbx_seq_one_letter_code
_entity_poly.pdbx_strand_id
1 'polypeptide(L)'
;MSASFTSGRGRPRTSTRLIAGLLHLQRALGLSDEEGVWQWLENPYWQVFTSETYLQTKVPIDPSSLTRWRKRLGEAGVEELLAETIEVAKKAKVIKEASLKRVIVDTTVMGKAIAHPTDSCLLERCREHLGKEAGRGIA
;
A
#
# COMPACT_ATOMS: atom_id res chain seq x y z
N MET A 1 6.48 21.87 11.45
CA MET A 1 6.86 20.43 11.54
C MET A 1 8.28 20.12 11.01
N SER A 2 9.18 21.08 10.79
CA SER A 2 10.56 20.82 10.32
C SER A 2 11.62 20.79 11.42
N ALA A 3 11.31 21.28 12.63
CA ALA A 3 12.28 21.48 13.70
C ALA A 3 12.77 20.19 14.38
N SER A 4 11.98 19.12 14.41
CA SER A 4 12.24 17.93 15.25
C SER A 4 13.37 17.02 14.75
N PHE A 5 14.06 17.36 13.66
CA PHE A 5 14.98 16.44 12.99
C PHE A 5 16.18 17.10 12.31
N THR A 6 16.60 18.28 12.78
CA THR A 6 17.76 18.98 12.25
C THR A 6 19.06 18.34 12.75
N SER A 7 19.86 17.77 11.85
CA SER A 7 21.27 17.41 12.13
C SER A 7 22.19 18.26 11.26
N GLY A 8 23.16 18.97 11.87
CA GLY A 8 24.07 19.88 11.18
C GLY A 8 25.19 19.23 10.35
N ARG A 9 25.22 17.90 10.21
CA ARG A 9 26.23 17.14 9.44
C ARG A 9 25.56 16.07 8.57
N GLY A 10 26.05 15.88 7.34
CA GLY A 10 25.68 14.79 6.43
C GLY A 10 24.86 15.21 5.21
N ARG A 11 24.37 14.22 4.45
CA ARG A 11 23.50 14.44 3.27
C ARG A 11 22.24 15.19 3.69
N PRO A 12 21.81 16.21 2.91
CA PRO A 12 20.55 16.91 3.17
C PRO A 12 19.42 15.91 3.35
N ARG A 13 18.60 16.11 4.38
CA ARG A 13 17.50 15.20 4.66
C ARG A 13 16.46 15.30 3.55
N THR A 14 15.89 14.17 3.17
CA THR A 14 14.69 14.14 2.32
C THR A 14 13.59 15.01 2.92
N SER A 15 12.86 15.71 2.05
CA SER A 15 11.69 16.51 2.45
C SER A 15 10.72 15.69 3.32
N THR A 16 10.39 16.20 4.50
CA THR A 16 9.38 15.56 5.38
C THR A 16 8.01 15.50 4.73
N ARG A 17 7.68 16.49 3.89
CA ARG A 17 6.41 16.52 3.17
C ARG A 17 6.34 15.42 2.12
N LEU A 18 7.44 15.18 1.41
CA LEU A 18 7.56 14.06 0.47
C LEU A 18 7.34 12.73 1.18
N ILE A 19 8.03 12.51 2.31
CA ILE A 19 7.91 11.26 3.08
C ILE A 19 6.51 11.08 3.64
N ALA A 20 5.94 12.10 4.29
CA ALA A 20 4.59 12.04 4.84
C ALA A 20 3.54 11.76 3.74
N GLY A 21 3.68 12.41 2.59
CA GLY A 21 2.79 12.20 1.45
C GLY A 21 2.89 10.78 0.87
N LEU A 22 4.11 10.27 0.68
CA LEU A 22 4.32 8.89 0.20
C LEU A 22 3.78 7.85 1.19
N LEU A 23 4.06 7.99 2.50
CA LEU A 23 3.54 7.08 3.52
C LEU A 23 2.01 7.09 3.57
N HIS A 24 1.40 8.27 3.40
CA HIS A 24 -0.05 8.39 3.32
C HIS A 24 -0.62 7.67 2.09
N LEU A 25 -0.07 7.92 0.90
CA LEU A 25 -0.51 7.30 -0.36
C LEU A 25 -0.35 5.78 -0.33
N GLN A 26 0.77 5.28 0.19
CA GLN A 26 0.99 3.84 0.38
C GLN A 26 -0.10 3.21 1.24
N ARG A 27 -0.43 3.85 2.37
CA ARG A 27 -1.46 3.31 3.28
C ARG A 27 -2.86 3.39 2.68
N ALA A 28 -3.17 4.46 1.98
CA ALA A 28 -4.48 4.66 1.36
C ALA A 28 -4.75 3.67 0.21
N LEU A 29 -3.71 3.30 -0.54
CA LEU A 29 -3.82 2.46 -1.74
C LEU A 29 -3.30 1.02 -1.55
N GLY A 30 -2.73 0.70 -0.38
CA GLY A 30 -2.21 -0.64 -0.09
C GLY A 30 -0.97 -1.02 -0.90
N LEU A 31 -0.09 -0.05 -1.18
CA LEU A 31 1.07 -0.21 -2.06
C LEU A 31 2.33 -0.63 -1.30
N SER A 32 3.23 -1.33 -1.98
CA SER A 32 4.59 -1.59 -1.48
C SER A 32 5.49 -0.33 -1.53
N ASP A 33 6.68 -0.43 -0.93
CA ASP A 33 7.71 0.62 -0.99
C ASP A 33 8.18 0.93 -2.41
N GLU A 34 8.38 -0.11 -3.22
CA GLU A 34 8.84 0.07 -4.60
C GLU A 34 7.71 0.63 -5.48
N GLU A 35 6.52 0.04 -5.39
CA GLU A 35 5.36 0.50 -6.18
C GLU A 35 4.98 1.93 -5.85
N GLY A 36 4.97 2.31 -4.56
CA GLY A 36 4.64 3.68 -4.16
C GLY A 36 5.60 4.71 -4.75
N VAL A 37 6.88 4.36 -4.86
CA VAL A 37 7.91 5.23 -5.44
C VAL A 37 7.82 5.28 -6.97
N TRP A 38 7.56 4.15 -7.63
CA TRP A 38 7.40 4.09 -9.08
C TRP A 38 6.11 4.78 -9.55
N GLN A 39 4.97 4.53 -8.88
CA GLN A 39 3.72 5.22 -9.20
C GLN A 39 3.80 6.73 -8.95
N TRP A 40 4.61 7.18 -7.99
CA TRP A 40 4.88 8.61 -7.81
C TRP A 40 5.58 9.22 -9.02
N LEU A 41 6.48 8.48 -9.66
CA LEU A 41 7.18 8.93 -10.87
C LEU A 41 6.21 9.08 -12.05
N GLU A 42 5.28 8.14 -12.17
CA GLU A 42 4.30 8.09 -13.25
C GLU A 42 3.15 9.08 -13.06
N ASN A 43 2.86 9.50 -11.82
CA ASN A 43 1.67 10.28 -11.50
C ASN A 43 1.99 11.73 -11.07
N PRO A 44 1.77 12.74 -11.94
CA PRO A 44 2.03 14.15 -11.62
C PRO A 44 1.23 14.67 -10.43
N TYR A 45 0.03 14.14 -10.18
CA TYR A 45 -0.80 14.56 -9.05
C TYR A 45 -0.14 14.21 -7.71
N TRP A 46 0.58 13.09 -7.66
CA TRP A 46 1.28 12.67 -6.46
C TRP A 46 2.50 13.54 -6.20
N GLN A 47 3.20 13.95 -7.27
CA GLN A 47 4.32 14.87 -7.18
C GLN A 47 3.86 16.22 -6.61
N VAL A 48 2.77 16.79 -7.13
CA VAL A 48 2.15 18.02 -6.61
C VAL A 48 1.72 17.86 -5.16
N PHE A 49 1.08 16.74 -4.81
CA PHE A 49 0.68 16.45 -3.43
C PHE A 49 1.88 16.47 -2.47
N THR A 50 3.00 15.89 -2.90
CA THR A 50 4.27 15.87 -2.17
C THR A 50 5.09 17.17 -2.25
N SER A 51 4.51 18.27 -2.74
CA SER A 51 5.10 19.61 -2.92
C SER A 51 6.11 19.83 -4.04
N GLU A 52 6.12 18.98 -5.06
CA GLU A 52 6.87 19.29 -6.28
C GLU A 52 6.12 20.33 -7.12
N THR A 53 6.84 21.33 -7.60
CA THR A 53 6.29 22.38 -8.48
C THR A 53 6.44 22.04 -9.96
N TYR A 54 7.40 21.18 -10.28
CA TYR A 54 7.70 20.74 -11.64
C TYR A 54 7.65 19.22 -11.72
N LEU A 55 7.32 18.71 -12.91
CA LEU A 55 7.31 17.28 -13.16
C LEU A 55 8.74 16.72 -13.03
N GLN A 56 8.93 15.83 -12.08
CA GLN A 56 10.15 15.07 -11.87
C GLN A 56 10.09 13.79 -12.70
N THR A 57 11.15 13.53 -13.47
CA THR A 57 11.32 12.30 -14.28
C THR A 57 12.29 11.31 -13.65
N LYS A 58 12.76 11.61 -12.43
CA LYS A 58 13.60 10.72 -11.63
C LYS A 58 12.92 10.38 -10.32
N VAL A 59 13.19 9.16 -9.87
CA VAL A 59 12.77 8.65 -8.57
C VAL A 59 13.30 9.57 -7.45
N PRO A 60 12.43 10.03 -6.51
CA PRO A 60 12.81 11.06 -5.55
C PRO A 60 13.64 10.50 -4.39
N ILE A 61 13.44 9.21 -4.06
CA ILE A 61 14.16 8.48 -3.01
C ILE A 61 14.30 7.01 -3.37
N ASP A 62 15.34 6.38 -2.82
CA ASP A 62 15.42 4.93 -2.82
C ASP A 62 14.31 4.32 -1.94
N PRO A 63 13.58 3.28 -2.39
CA PRO A 63 12.50 2.64 -1.63
C PRO A 63 12.90 2.22 -0.21
N SER A 64 14.14 1.78 0.01
CA SER A 64 14.62 1.40 1.35
C SER A 64 14.63 2.56 2.34
N SER A 65 14.63 3.80 1.84
CA SER A 65 14.53 5.00 2.66
C SER A 65 13.20 5.09 3.40
N LEU A 66 12.10 4.62 2.80
CA LEU A 66 10.76 4.64 3.43
C LEU A 66 10.73 3.73 4.67
N THR A 67 11.34 2.56 4.56
CA THR A 67 11.50 1.65 5.71
C THR A 67 12.33 2.28 6.83
N ARG A 68 13.41 2.99 6.50
CA ARG A 68 14.22 3.73 7.50
C ARG A 68 13.41 4.85 8.17
N TRP A 69 12.57 5.54 7.41
CA TRP A 69 11.69 6.59 7.93
C TRP A 69 10.61 6.05 8.85
N ARG A 70 9.97 4.93 8.50
CA ARG A 70 9.02 4.25 9.40
C ARG A 70 9.67 3.84 10.72
N LYS A 71 10.88 3.26 10.67
CA LYS A 71 11.65 2.95 11.89
C LYS A 71 11.98 4.19 12.72
N ARG A 72 12.23 5.33 12.06
CA ARG A 72 12.55 6.60 12.74
C ARG A 72 11.33 7.28 13.37
N LEU A 73 10.17 7.19 12.72
CA LEU A 73 8.91 7.69 13.26
C LEU A 73 8.42 6.84 14.45
N GLY A 74 8.70 5.53 14.39
CA GLY A 74 8.15 4.58 15.35
C GLY A 74 6.64 4.42 15.19
N GLU A 75 6.05 3.57 16.03
CA GLU A 75 4.61 3.32 16.01
C GLU A 75 3.82 4.58 16.37
N ALA A 76 4.21 5.26 17.46
CA ALA A 76 3.57 6.50 17.91
C ALA A 76 3.56 7.60 16.83
N GLY A 77 4.66 7.79 16.09
CA GLY A 77 4.71 8.80 15.04
C GLY A 77 3.86 8.47 13.81
N VAL A 78 3.68 7.17 13.51
CA VAL A 78 2.78 6.74 12.44
C VAL A 78 1.31 6.88 12.86
N GLU A 79 0.99 6.58 14.13
CA GLU A 79 -0.35 6.80 14.68
C GLU A 79 -0.72 8.28 14.70
N GLU A 80 0.21 9.16 15.08
CA GLU A 80 -0.01 10.61 15.05
C GLU A 80 -0.28 11.11 13.63
N LEU A 81 0.46 10.59 12.64
CA LEU A 81 0.23 10.92 11.23
C LEU A 81 -1.16 10.46 10.76
N LEU A 82 -1.61 9.28 11.19
CA LEU A 82 -2.97 8.82 10.91
C LEU A 82 -4.03 9.70 11.59
N ALA A 83 -3.84 10.04 12.87
CA ALA A 83 -4.75 10.88 13.62
C ALA A 83 -4.92 12.25 12.96
N GLU A 84 -3.82 12.88 12.56
CA GLU A 84 -3.85 14.16 11.84
C GLU A 84 -4.59 14.06 10.49
N THR A 85 -4.40 12.97 9.74
CA THR A 85 -5.16 12.79 8.48
C THR A 85 -6.67 12.67 8.71
N ILE A 86 -7.10 12.04 9.80
CA ILE A 86 -8.51 11.95 10.19
C ILE A 86 -9.05 13.32 10.60
N GLU A 87 -8.29 14.09 11.39
CA GLU A 87 -8.67 15.45 11.79
C GLU A 87 -8.79 16.40 10.60
N VAL A 88 -7.88 16.31 9.63
CA VAL A 88 -7.99 17.05 8.37
C VAL A 88 -9.24 16.64 7.59
N ALA A 89 -9.54 15.34 7.53
CA ALA A 89 -10.76 14.86 6.85
C ALA A 89 -12.06 15.34 7.52
N LYS A 90 -12.08 15.45 8.85
CA LYS A 90 -13.18 16.07 9.60
C LYS A 90 -13.33 17.55 9.25
N LYS A 91 -12.23 18.32 9.29
CA LYS A 91 -12.21 19.76 8.95
C LYS A 91 -12.66 20.01 7.51
N ALA A 92 -12.26 19.15 6.58
CA ALA A 92 -12.67 19.18 5.18
C ALA A 92 -14.13 18.72 4.94
N LYS A 93 -14.86 18.30 6.00
CA LYS A 93 -16.23 17.79 5.95
C LYS A 93 -16.43 16.59 5.02
N VAL A 94 -15.35 15.86 4.73
CA VAL A 94 -15.39 14.61 3.93
C VAL A 94 -15.97 13.47 4.76
N ILE A 95 -15.70 13.47 6.07
CA ILE A 95 -16.16 12.46 7.01
C ILE A 95 -17.10 13.10 8.03
N LYS A 96 -18.27 12.48 8.26
CA LYS A 96 -19.18 12.84 9.36
C LYS A 96 -18.72 12.17 10.64
N GLU A 97 -18.76 12.87 11.78
CA GLU A 97 -18.39 12.28 13.07
C GLU A 97 -19.20 11.04 13.43
N ALA A 98 -20.47 10.98 13.01
CA ALA A 98 -21.33 9.82 13.19
C ALA A 98 -20.78 8.55 12.49
N SER A 99 -20.07 8.70 11.36
CA SER A 99 -19.49 7.59 10.61
C SER A 99 -18.30 6.94 11.33
N LEU A 100 -17.63 7.65 12.23
CA LEU A 100 -16.50 7.12 13.00
C LEU A 100 -16.95 6.23 14.18
N LYS A 101 -18.23 6.31 14.59
CA LYS A 101 -18.77 5.53 15.71
C LYS A 101 -19.01 4.06 15.39
N ARG A 102 -19.15 3.71 14.10
CA ARG A 102 -19.47 2.36 13.66
C ARG A 102 -18.67 2.03 12.41
N VAL A 103 -17.82 1.02 12.53
CA VAL A 103 -17.13 0.43 11.38
C VAL A 103 -17.99 -0.71 10.86
N ILE A 104 -18.45 -0.61 9.62
CA ILE A 104 -19.15 -1.70 8.92
C ILE A 104 -18.07 -2.42 8.12
N VAL A 105 -17.67 -3.60 8.57
CA VAL A 105 -16.78 -4.48 7.82
C VAL A 105 -17.66 -5.48 7.08
N ASP A 106 -17.65 -5.44 5.74
CA ASP A 106 -18.30 -6.47 4.95
C ASP A 106 -17.43 -7.73 5.00
N THR A 107 -17.87 -8.72 5.78
CA THR A 107 -17.18 -10.01 5.93
C THR A 107 -17.81 -11.10 5.06
N THR A 108 -18.56 -10.73 4.01
CA THR A 108 -19.16 -11.73 3.12
C THR A 108 -18.07 -12.44 2.32
N VAL A 109 -17.64 -13.61 2.81
CA VAL A 109 -16.82 -14.54 2.05
C VAL A 109 -17.77 -15.42 1.25
N MET A 110 -17.91 -15.13 -0.04
CA MET A 110 -18.53 -16.08 -0.95
C MET A 110 -17.50 -17.17 -1.27
N GLY A 111 -17.81 -18.43 -0.94
CA GLY A 111 -16.99 -19.57 -1.33
C GLY A 111 -16.96 -19.69 -2.85
N LYS A 112 -15.98 -19.05 -3.48
CA LYS A 112 -15.77 -19.15 -4.94
C LYS A 112 -14.76 -20.27 -5.16
N ALA A 113 -15.23 -21.40 -5.68
CA ALA A 113 -14.45 -22.60 -5.99
C ALA A 113 -13.91 -23.42 -4.79
N ILE A 114 -14.78 -23.73 -3.82
CA ILE A 114 -14.51 -24.81 -2.86
C ILE A 114 -14.90 -26.13 -3.56
N ALA A 115 -13.92 -26.99 -3.83
CA ALA A 115 -14.17 -28.37 -4.22
C ALA A 115 -14.06 -29.26 -2.98
N HIS A 116 -15.13 -29.95 -2.63
CA HIS A 116 -15.13 -30.90 -1.52
C HIS A 116 -14.51 -32.22 -1.95
N PRO A 117 -13.85 -32.98 -1.04
CA PRO A 117 -13.21 -34.26 -1.38
C PRO A 117 -14.14 -35.30 -2.02
N THR A 118 -15.45 -35.13 -1.89
CA THR A 118 -16.49 -36.01 -2.43
C THR A 118 -16.96 -35.57 -3.83
N ASP A 119 -16.52 -34.43 -4.35
CA ASP A 119 -16.99 -33.89 -5.62
C ASP A 119 -16.50 -34.77 -6.79
N SER A 120 -17.45 -35.30 -7.56
CA SER A 120 -17.18 -36.17 -8.71
C SER A 120 -16.33 -35.50 -9.81
N CYS A 121 -16.36 -34.17 -9.90
CA CYS A 121 -15.52 -33.40 -10.82
C CYS A 121 -14.02 -33.57 -10.51
N LEU A 122 -13.62 -33.80 -9.26
CA LEU A 122 -12.24 -34.12 -8.90
C LEU A 122 -11.82 -35.49 -9.45
N LEU A 123 -12.71 -36.48 -9.41
CA LEU A 123 -12.47 -37.81 -9.96
C LEU A 123 -12.28 -37.76 -11.49
N GLU A 124 -13.10 -36.98 -12.19
CA GLU A 124 -12.96 -36.78 -13.64
C GLU A 124 -11.63 -36.11 -13.99
N ARG A 125 -11.19 -35.13 -13.19
CA ARG A 125 -9.89 -34.47 -13.36
C ARG A 125 -8.70 -35.41 -13.12
N CYS A 126 -8.83 -36.35 -12.19
CA CYS A 126 -7.86 -37.42 -11.98
C CYS A 126 -7.82 -38.39 -13.17
N ARG A 127 -8.97 -38.74 -13.74
CA ARG A 127 -9.08 -39.58 -14.94
C ARG A 127 -8.38 -38.94 -16.14
N GLU A 128 -8.61 -37.65 -16.38
CA GLU A 128 -7.93 -36.91 -17.45
C GLU A 128 -6.40 -36.87 -17.27
N HIS A 129 -5.91 -36.68 -16.04
CA HIS A 129 -4.48 -36.71 -15.75
C HIS A 129 -3.86 -38.08 -16.05
N LEU A 130 -4.50 -39.16 -15.59
CA LEU A 130 -4.05 -40.52 -15.89
C LEU A 130 -4.03 -40.80 -17.39
N GLY A 131 -5.04 -40.36 -18.14
CA GLY A 131 -5.06 -40.49 -19.60
C GLY A 131 -3.92 -39.74 -20.30
N LYS A 132 -3.58 -38.54 -19.82
CA LYS A 132 -2.45 -37.76 -20.34
C LYS A 132 -1.11 -38.43 -20.06
N GLU A 133 -0.90 -38.95 -18.85
CA GLU A 133 0.34 -39.65 -18.49
C GLU A 133 0.48 -40.99 -19.23
N ALA A 134 -0.60 -41.73 -19.41
CA ALA A 134 -0.59 -42.94 -20.24
C ALA A 134 -0.25 -42.64 -21.70
N GLY A 135 -0.75 -41.52 -22.25
CA GLY A 135 -0.42 -41.07 -23.61
C GLY A 135 1.02 -40.58 -23.78
N ARG A 136 1.65 -40.07 -22.70
CA ARG A 136 3.06 -39.66 -22.70
C ARG A 136 4.05 -40.82 -22.72
N GLY A 137 3.66 -42.01 -22.25
CA GLY A 137 4.47 -43.22 -22.27
C GLY A 137 4.42 -44.02 -23.58
N ILE A 138 3.66 -43.56 -24.58
CA ILE A 138 3.48 -44.22 -25.90
C ILE A 138 4.19 -43.41 -27.01
N ALA A 139 5.12 -42.52 -26.65
CA ALA A 139 6.01 -41.81 -27.58
C ALA A 139 7.47 -42.24 -27.36
#